data_AF-A0A382Y7B4-F1
#
_entry.id   AF-A0A382Y7B4-F1
#
_cell.length_a   1.000
_cell.length_b   1.000
_cell.length_c   1.000
_cell.angle_alpha   90.00
_cell.angle_beta   90.00
_cell.angle_gamma   90.00
#
_symmetry.space_group_name_H-M   'P 1'
#
loop_
_entity.id
_entity.type
_entity.pdbx_description
1 polymer ?
#
loop_
_entity_poly.entity_id
_entity_poly.type
_entity_poly.pdbx_seq_one_letter_code
_entity_poly.pdbx_strand_id
1 'polypeptide(L)' 'MADEALKDRLSDEQYQVTQKKGTERPFSGEYNYHKEDGYYACICCGVNL' A
#
# COMPACT_ATOMS: atom_id res chain seq x y z
N MET A 1 -5.52 -12.07 -8.10
CA MET A 1 -5.30 -12.29 -6.65
C MET A 1 -6.68 -12.39 -6.02
N ALA A 2 -6.98 -13.44 -5.26
CA ALA A 2 -8.24 -13.52 -4.52
C ALA A 2 -8.20 -12.53 -3.34
N ASP A 3 -9.32 -11.90 -3.01
CA ASP A 3 -9.42 -10.85 -1.98
C ASP A 3 -8.92 -11.33 -0.59
N GLU A 4 -9.28 -12.56 -0.21
CA GLU A 4 -8.82 -13.19 1.04
C GLU A 4 -7.29 -13.32 1.12
N ALA A 5 -6.62 -13.63 0.01
CA ALA A 5 -5.16 -13.73 -0.02
C ALA A 5 -4.45 -12.37 0.20
N LEU A 6 -5.13 -11.25 -0.09
CA LEU A 6 -4.61 -9.92 0.22
C LEU A 6 -4.88 -9.54 1.66
N LYS A 7 -6.04 -9.93 2.21
CA LYS A 7 -6.40 -9.66 3.60
C LYS A 7 -5.46 -10.32 4.61
N ASP A 8 -4.96 -11.52 4.30
CA ASP A 8 -3.99 -12.21 5.15
C ASP A 8 -2.56 -11.65 5.04
N ARG A 9 -2.22 -10.99 3.92
CA ARG A 9 -0.86 -10.53 3.61
C ARG A 9 -0.62 -9.05 3.91
N LEU A 10 -1.63 -8.22 3.72
CA LEU A 10 -1.54 -6.77 3.88
C LEU A 10 -1.81 -6.38 5.33
N SER A 11 -1.23 -5.26 5.77
CA SER A 11 -1.70 -4.63 7.00
C SER A 11 -3.14 -4.13 6.85
N ASP A 12 -3.84 -3.94 7.96
CA ASP A 12 -5.20 -3.40 7.96
C ASP A 12 -5.29 -2.09 7.16
N GLU A 13 -4.34 -1.17 7.36
CA GLU A 13 -4.30 0.11 6.63
C GLU A 13 -4.07 -0.10 5.13
N GLN A 14 -3.11 -0.94 4.74
CA GLN A 14 -2.84 -1.26 3.33
C GLN A 14 -4.06 -1.87 2.63
N TYR A 15 -4.77 -2.79 3.29
CA TYR A 15 -5.98 -3.39 2.74
C TYR A 15 -7.12 -2.37 2.65
N GLN A 16 -7.31 -1.53 3.67
CA GLN A 16 -8.34 -0.48 3.65
C GLN A 16 -8.07 0.55 2.54
N VAL A 17 -6.83 0.98 2.35
CA VAL A 17 -6.46 1.92 1.29
C VAL A 17 -6.63 1.28 -0.08
N THR A 18 -6.03 0.11 -0.31
CA THR A 18 -5.95 -0.48 -1.66
C THR A 18 -7.22 -1.18 -2.12
N GLN A 19 -7.99 -1.82 -1.23
CA GLN A 19 -9.19 -2.58 -1.58
C GLN A 19 -10.49 -1.81 -1.29
N LYS A 20 -10.50 -0.97 -0.25
CA LYS A 20 -11.69 -0.22 0.18
C LYS A 20 -11.66 1.27 -0.17
N LYS A 21 -10.69 1.71 -0.97
CA LYS A 21 -10.52 3.11 -1.38
C LYS A 21 -10.38 4.07 -0.19
N GLY A 22 -9.80 3.59 0.91
CA GLY A 22 -9.44 4.42 2.05
C GLY A 22 -8.32 5.40 1.71
N THR A 23 -8.19 6.43 2.53
CA THR A 23 -7.10 7.41 2.45
C THR A 23 -6.37 7.40 3.78
N GLU A 24 -5.05 7.27 3.75
CA GLU A 24 -4.21 7.43 4.95
C GLU A 24 -4.35 8.85 5.53
N ARG A 25 -4.01 9.02 6.81
CA ARG A 25 -4.04 10.35 7.40
C ARG A 25 -2.95 11.22 6.78
N PRO A 26 -3.17 12.54 6.66
CA PRO A 26 -2.14 13.42 6.13
C PRO A 26 -0.86 13.30 6.98
N PHE A 27 0.28 13.18 6.29
CA PHE A 27 1.61 13.09 6.88
C PHE A 27 1.89 11.83 7.73
N SER A 28 1.05 10.78 7.63
CA SER A 28 1.28 9.53 8.38
C SER A 28 1.93 8.41 7.57
N GLY A 29 1.94 8.49 6.24
CA GLY A 29 2.47 7.44 5.38
C GLY A 29 3.98 7.23 5.57
N GLU A 30 4.43 5.97 5.52
CA GLU A 30 5.84 5.58 5.65
C GLU A 30 6.74 6.34 4.67
N TYR A 31 6.25 6.57 3.45
CA TYR A 31 6.99 7.25 2.39
C TYR A 31 6.78 8.77 2.35
N ASN A 32 6.05 9.38 3.29
CA ASN A 32 5.73 10.81 3.27
C ASN A 32 6.98 11.72 3.26
N TYR A 33 8.11 11.24 3.79
CA TYR A 33 9.38 11.97 3.81
C TYR A 33 10.52 11.22 3.11
N HIS A 34 10.22 10.16 2.36
CA HIS A 34 11.22 9.36 1.68
C HIS A 34 11.80 10.13 0.48
N LYS A 35 13.14 10.17 0.36
CA LYS A 35 13.87 10.94 -0.67
C LYS A 35 15.03 10.17 -1.31
N GLU A 36 15.16 8.88 -1.01
CA GLU A 36 16.22 8.05 -1.57
C GLU A 36 15.85 7.58 -2.98
N ASP A 37 16.87 7.24 -3.79
CA ASP A 37 16.69 6.72 -5.14
C ASP A 37 16.07 5.30 -5.10
N GLY A 38 15.08 5.06 -5.97
CA GLY A 38 14.39 3.78 -6.03
C GLY A 38 13.16 3.82 -6.94
N TYR A 39 12.30 2.83 -6.82
CA TYR A 39 11.01 2.76 -7.51
C TYR A 39 9.92 2.29 -6.55
N TYR A 40 8.68 2.68 -6.82
CA TYR A 40 7.53 2.26 -6.02
C TYR A 40 6.84 1.08 -6.69
N ALA A 41 6.65 0.00 -5.95
CA ALA A 41 5.93 -1.16 -6.44
C ALA A 41 4.55 -1.23 -5.79
N CYS A 42 3.54 -1.65 -6.56
CA CYS A 42 2.22 -1.92 -6.03
C CYS A 42 2.29 -3.00 -4.96
N ILE A 43 1.89 -2.68 -3.72
CA ILE A 43 1.91 -3.65 -2.62
C ILE A 43 1.00 -4.88 -2.87
N CYS A 44 0.03 -4.77 -3.77
CA CYS A 44 -0.91 -5.83 -4.12
C CYS A 44 -0.34 -6.84 -5.12
N CYS A 45 0.36 -6.38 -6.17
CA CYS A 45 0.78 -7.23 -7.30
C CYS A 45 2.26 -7.12 -7.68
N GLY A 46 3.02 -6.22 -7.05
CA GLY A 46 4.44 -6.03 -7.31
C GLY A 46 4.78 -5.30 -8.62
N VAL A 47 3.78 -4.81 -9.36
CA VAL A 47 4.03 -4.02 -10.58
C VAL A 47 4.73 -2.71 -10.21
N ASN A 48 5.73 -2.32 -11.01
CA ASN A 48 6.39 -1.02 -10.88
C ASN A 48 5.43 0.09 -11.32
N LEU A 49 5.35 1.18 -10.54
CA LEU A 49 4.41 2.30 -10.69
C LEU A 49 5.12 3.61 -11.08
#